data_AF-A0A915E3Z3-F1
#
_entry.id   AF-A0A915E3Z3-F1
#
_cell.length_a   1.000
_cell.length_b   1.000
_cell.length_c   1.000
_cell.angle_alpha   90.00
_cell.angle_beta   90.00
_cell.angle_gamma   90.00
#
_symmetry.space_group_name_H-M   'P 1'
#
loop_
_entity.id
_entity.type
_entity.pdbx_description
1 polymer ?
#
loop_
_entity_poly.entity_id
_entity_poly.type
_entity_poly.pdbx_seq_one_letter_code
_entity_poly.pdbx_strand_id
1 'polypeptide(L)' 'MADANNNNSKRGVRVVLLGAPGSGKGTQATRLAEKFNAQHLSTGDLLRAEVQSGSTLGKELKTTMDQGSWCLMMLSAA' A
#
# COMPACT_ATOMS: atom_id res chain seq x y z
N MET A 1 -23.08 15.92 34.12
CA MET A 1 -22.12 16.63 33.27
C MET A 1 -21.64 15.64 32.22
N ALA A 2 -22.10 15.81 30.99
CA ALA A 2 -21.81 14.90 29.89
C ALA A 2 -20.65 15.47 29.08
N ASP A 3 -19.51 14.78 29.10
CA ASP A 3 -18.36 15.10 28.25
C ASP A 3 -18.64 14.60 26.83
N ALA A 4 -19.29 15.44 26.04
CA ALA A 4 -19.38 15.28 24.60
C ALA A 4 -17.99 15.51 23.99
N ASN A 5 -17.14 14.47 24.02
CA ASN A 5 -15.84 14.50 23.37
C ASN A 5 -16.04 14.58 21.86
N ASN A 6 -15.79 15.77 21.34
CA ASN A 6 -15.87 16.19 19.96
C ASN A 6 -14.92 15.36 19.08
N ASN A 7 -15.39 14.21 18.61
CA ASN A 7 -14.73 13.36 17.63
C ASN A 7 -14.76 13.95 16.21
N ASN A 8 -14.52 15.25 16.07
CA ASN A 8 -14.26 15.85 14.75
C ASN A 8 -12.77 15.66 14.41
N SER A 9 -12.32 14.39 14.33
CA SER A 9 -11.10 14.09 13.60
C SER A 9 -11.38 14.45 12.15
N LYS A 10 -10.55 15.31 11.55
CA LYS A 10 -10.57 15.54 10.10
C LYS A 10 -10.59 14.17 9.43
N ARG A 11 -11.75 13.75 8.89
CA ARG A 11 -11.88 12.47 8.20
C ARG A 11 -11.05 12.55 6.93
N GLY A 12 -9.79 12.13 7.02
CA GLY A 12 -8.92 11.97 5.87
C GLY A 12 -9.50 10.95 4.89
N VAL A 13 -9.26 11.16 3.61
CA VAL A 13 -9.72 10.26 2.55
C VAL A 13 -8.95 8.94 2.63
N ARG A 14 -9.65 7.82 2.78
CA ARG A 14 -9.09 6.46 2.74
C ARG A 14 -9.64 5.74 1.52
N VAL A 15 -8.78 5.42 0.57
CA VAL A 15 -9.16 4.81 -0.71
C VAL A 15 -8.24 3.64 -0.98
N VAL A 16 -8.80 2.51 -1.42
CA VAL A 16 -8.07 1.35 -1.90
C VAL A 16 -8.26 1.26 -3.41
N LEU A 17 -7.16 1.23 -4.16
CA LEU A 17 -7.18 1.12 -5.62
C LEU A 17 -6.84 -0.32 -6.03
N LEU A 18 -7.81 -1.00 -6.65
CA LEU A 18 -7.68 -2.37 -7.15
C LEU A 18 -7.74 -2.42 -8.68
N GLY A 19 -7.12 -3.44 -9.28
CA GLY A 19 -7.06 -3.59 -10.74
C GLY A 19 -5.84 -4.37 -11.24
N ALA A 20 -5.88 -4.83 -12.48
CA ALA A 20 -4.82 -5.62 -13.10
C ALA A 20 -3.46 -4.89 -13.15
N PRO A 21 -2.32 -5.61 -13.21
CA PRO A 21 -1.03 -5.00 -13.50
C PRO A 21 -1.11 -4.15 -14.78
N GLY A 22 -0.52 -2.95 -14.77
CA GLY A 22 -0.59 -2.02 -15.91
C GLY A 22 -1.88 -1.20 -16.03
N SER A 23 -2.90 -1.41 -15.18
CA SER A 23 -4.17 -0.67 -15.24
C SER A 23 -4.10 0.82 -14.83
N GLY A 24 -2.92 1.37 -14.59
CA GLY A 24 -2.73 2.79 -14.24
C GLY A 24 -3.06 3.18 -12.80
N LYS A 25 -3.21 2.21 -11.87
CA LYS A 25 -3.52 2.50 -10.45
C LYS A 25 -2.54 3.48 -9.81
N GLY A 26 -1.23 3.28 -10.01
CA GLY A 26 -0.21 4.17 -9.44
C GLY A 26 -0.37 5.61 -9.91
N THR A 27 -0.59 5.81 -11.21
CA THR A 27 -0.84 7.14 -11.81
C THR A 27 -2.06 7.81 -11.18
N GLN A 28 -3.14 7.06 -10.99
CA GLN A 28 -4.37 7.59 -10.39
C GLN A 28 -4.20 7.83 -8.88
N ALA A 29 -3.44 6.98 -8.18
CA ALA A 29 -3.14 7.11 -6.77
C ALA A 29 -2.39 8.41 -6.48
N THR A 30 -1.36 8.75 -7.28
CA THR A 30 -0.62 10.01 -7.15
C THR A 30 -1.53 11.22 -7.34
N ARG A 31 -2.36 11.23 -8.39
CA ARG A 31 -3.32 12.32 -8.64
C ARG A 31 -4.34 12.48 -7.51
N LEU A 32 -4.80 11.37 -6.94
CA LEU A 32 -5.75 11.37 -5.83
C LEU A 32 -5.09 11.87 -4.55
N ALA A 33 -3.85 11.46 -4.29
CA ALA A 33 -3.03 11.91 -3.18
C ALA A 33 -2.83 13.43 -3.24
N GLU A 34 -2.47 13.99 -4.40
CA GLU A 34 -2.34 15.43 -4.61
C GLU A 34 -3.67 16.17 -4.39
N LYS A 35 -4.77 15.69 -4.99
CA LYS A 35 -6.08 16.33 -4.93
C LYS A 35 -6.66 16.39 -3.52
N PHE A 36 -6.45 15.34 -2.74
CA PHE A 36 -7.03 15.21 -1.40
C PHE A 36 -6.02 15.49 -0.28
N ASN A 37 -4.81 15.93 -0.63
CA ASN A 37 -3.69 16.09 0.30
C ASN A 37 -3.51 14.85 1.19
N ALA A 38 -3.57 13.68 0.56
CA ALA A 38 -3.49 12.37 1.20
C ALA A 38 -2.13 11.74 0.89
N GLN A 39 -1.66 10.84 1.77
CA GLN A 39 -0.44 10.08 1.50
C GLN A 39 -0.72 8.90 0.59
N HIS A 40 0.10 8.74 -0.45
CA HIS A 40 0.07 7.56 -1.31
C HIS A 40 0.87 6.43 -0.66
N LEU A 41 0.19 5.32 -0.34
CA LEU A 41 0.82 4.10 0.16
C LEU A 41 0.67 2.99 -0.88
N SER A 42 1.79 2.38 -1.27
CA SER A 42 1.85 1.32 -2.25
C SER A 42 2.64 0.14 -1.66
N THR A 43 1.96 -0.98 -1.43
CA THR A 43 2.58 -2.20 -0.90
C THR A 43 3.73 -2.66 -1.80
N GLY A 44 3.59 -2.49 -3.13
CA GLY A 44 4.63 -2.84 -4.09
C GLY A 44 5.88 -1.95 -3.96
N ASP A 45 5.73 -0.68 -3.59
CA ASP A 45 6.87 0.21 -3.37
C ASP A 45 7.55 -0.08 -2.03
N LEU A 46 6.79 -0.37 -0.97
CA LEU A 46 7.33 -0.81 0.31
C LEU A 46 8.16 -2.09 0.17
N LEU A 47 7.64 -3.11 -0.52
CA LEU A 47 8.33 -4.38 -0.72
C LEU A 47 9.61 -4.18 -1.54
N ARG A 48 9.56 -3.36 -2.61
CA ARG A 48 10.75 -3.05 -3.42
C ARG A 48 11.81 -2.26 -2.64
N ALA A 49 11.39 -1.34 -1.79
CA ALA A 49 12.29 -0.61 -0.89
C ALA A 49 12.96 -1.55 0.12
N GLU A 50 12.22 -2.52 0.67
CA GLU A 50 12.77 -3.51 1.60
C GLU A 50 13.74 -4.48 0.90
N VAL A 51 13.46 -4.88 -0.33
CA VAL A 51 14.41 -5.66 -1.14
C VAL A 51 15.70 -4.87 -1.41
N GLN A 52 15.59 -3.56 -1.63
CA GLN A 52 16.76 -2.68 -1.84
C GLN A 52 17.56 -2.42 -0.55
N SER A 53 16.93 -2.53 0.63
CA SER A 53 17.61 -2.34 1.92
C SER A 53 18.71 -3.37 2.17
N GLY A 54 18.65 -4.54 1.50
CA GLY A 54 19.61 -5.62 1.65
C GLY A 54 19.52 -6.35 2.99
N SER A 55 18.47 -6.08 3.78
CA SER A 55 18.18 -6.76 5.04
C SER A 55 17.99 -8.27 4.82
N THR A 56 18.10 -9.07 5.89
CA THR A 56 17.81 -10.51 5.83
C THR A 56 16.40 -10.75 5.29
N LEU A 57 15.43 -9.95 5.74
CA LEU A 57 14.06 -9.95 5.24
C LEU A 57 13.99 -9.56 3.76
N GLY A 58 14.73 -8.53 3.34
CA GLY A 58 14.82 -8.09 1.94
C GLY A 58 15.33 -9.18 0.99
N LYS A 59 16.24 -10.04 1.46
CA LYS A 59 16.75 -11.17 0.66
C LYS A 59 15.70 -12.27 0.52
N GLU A 60 15.00 -12.63 1.60
CA GLU A 60 13.88 -13.58 1.55
C GLU A 60 12.76 -13.07 0.65
N LEU A 61 12.40 -11.78 0.80
CA LEU A 61 11.46 -11.09 -0.07
C LEU A 61 11.95 -11.11 -1.53
N LYS A 62 13.24 -10.92 -1.80
CA LYS A 62 13.75 -10.99 -3.17
C LYS A 62 13.58 -12.39 -3.77
N THR A 63 13.97 -13.43 -3.04
CA THR A 63 13.89 -14.82 -3.50
C THR A 63 12.45 -15.21 -3.83
N THR A 64 11.51 -14.90 -2.94
CA THR A 64 10.11 -15.18 -3.23
C THR A 64 9.65 -14.30 -4.40
N MET A 65 10.16 -13.05 -4.60
CA MET A 65 9.76 -12.11 -5.71
C MET A 65 10.14 -12.61 -7.08
N ASP A 66 11.36 -13.10 -7.17
CA ASP A 66 11.89 -13.67 -8.40
C ASP A 66 11.17 -14.98 -8.78
N GLN A 67 10.64 -15.73 -7.81
CA GLN A 67 9.86 -16.95 -8.04
C GLN A 67 8.41 -16.70 -8.52
N GLY A 68 7.93 -15.45 -8.51
CA GLY A 68 6.56 -15.12 -8.90
C GLY A 68 5.47 -15.58 -7.91
N SER A 69 5.84 -16.16 -6.77
CA SER A 69 4.90 -16.73 -5.79
C SER A 69 4.08 -15.72 -4.96
N TRP A 70 4.31 -14.41 -5.07
CA TRP A 70 3.57 -13.39 -4.28
C TRP A 70 2.10 -13.32 -4.61
N CYS A 71 1.76 -13.48 -5.89
CA CYS A 71 0.37 -13.46 -6.32
C CYS A 71 -0.39 -14.64 -5.69
N LEU A 72 0.31 -15.76 -5.44
CA LEU A 72 -0.27 -16.96 -4.84
C LEU A 72 -0.40 -16.86 -3.31
N MET A 73 0.54 -16.22 -2.61
CA MET A 73 0.43 -16.01 -1.16
C MET A 73 -0.71 -15.07 -0.77
N MET A 74 -0.97 -14.01 -1.55
CA MET A 74 -2.05 -13.06 -1.24
C MET A 74 -3.45 -13.68 -1.40
N LEU A 75 -3.59 -14.75 -2.18
CA LEU A 75 -4.87 -15.45 -2.36
C LEU A 75 -5.15 -16.47 -1.24
N SER A 76 -4.13 -16.93 -0.52
CA SER A 76 -4.28 -17.93 0.55
C SER A 76 -4.61 -17.33 1.92
N ALA A 77 -4.59 -16.00 2.05
CA ALA A 77 -4.88 -15.28 3.29
C ALA A 77 -6.23 -14.53 3.26
N ALA A 78 -7.06 -14.80 2.25
CA ALA A 78 -8.41 -14.27 2.11
C ALA A 78 -9.46 -15.35 2.40
#